data_AF-A0A7L3PE17-F1
#
_entry.id   AF-A0A7L3PE17-F1
#
_cell.length_a   1.000
_cell.length_b   1.000
_cell.length_c   1.000
_cell.angle_alpha   90.00
_cell.angle_beta   90.00
_cell.angle_gamma   90.00
#
_symmetry.space_group_name_H-M   'P 1'
#
loop_
_entity.id
_entity.type
_entity.pdbx_description
1 polymer ?
#
loop_
_entity_poly.entity_id
_entity_poly.type
_entity_poly.pdbx_seq_one_letter_code
_entity_poly.pdbx_strand_id
1 'polypeptide(L)'
;CDTFQLCKEEELLLVRQDLDILQVPLEQCHSRSFQAETCLNQIRAGLHVYQGSLAAVRDLLPNHAGLVETLQLDTANLSSNIQQQMEDLGLATVTYPTENPDPLPTFSSHFHHQVGGFFILANFQRFLETAYRALRHLARL
;
A
#
# COMPACT_ATOMS: atom_id res chain seq x y z
N CYS A 1 6.76 -7.68 -14.84
CA CYS A 1 6.53 -8.36 -16.11
C CYS A 1 7.85 -8.84 -16.71
N ASP A 2 8.73 -7.95 -17.19
CA ASP A 2 9.92 -8.35 -17.98
C ASP A 2 10.87 -9.33 -17.28
N THR A 3 11.12 -9.17 -15.97
CA THR A 3 12.06 -10.04 -15.23
C THR A 3 11.53 -11.46 -14.99
N PHE A 4 10.24 -11.60 -14.66
CA PHE A 4 9.65 -12.87 -14.20
C PHE A 4 8.56 -13.43 -15.10
N GLN A 5 8.23 -12.72 -16.18
CA GLN A 5 7.12 -13.03 -17.10
C GLN A 5 5.75 -13.14 -16.41
N LEU A 6 5.61 -12.54 -15.22
CA LEU A 6 4.35 -12.36 -14.49
C LEU A 6 3.75 -11.00 -14.87
N CYS A 7 2.73 -11.01 -15.72
CA CYS A 7 2.22 -9.79 -16.36
C CYS A 7 0.70 -9.62 -16.27
N LYS A 8 -0.03 -10.70 -15.95
CA LYS A 8 -1.49 -10.73 -15.95
C LYS A 8 -1.99 -11.25 -14.63
N GLU A 9 -2.83 -10.46 -13.97
CA GLU A 9 -3.35 -10.80 -12.65
C GLU A 9 -4.22 -12.06 -12.71
N GLU A 10 -5.01 -12.21 -13.78
CA GLU A 10 -5.92 -13.34 -13.99
C GLU A 10 -5.23 -14.70 -14.04
N GLU A 11 -3.97 -14.75 -14.48
CA GLU A 11 -3.17 -15.99 -14.56
C GLU A 11 -2.62 -16.41 -13.19
N LEU A 12 -2.70 -15.53 -12.17
CA LEU A 12 -2.08 -15.70 -10.86
C LEU A 12 -3.10 -15.83 -9.71
N LEU A 13 -4.40 -15.73 -10.02
CA LEU A 13 -5.47 -15.70 -9.01
C LEU A 13 -5.54 -16.95 -8.14
N LEU A 14 -5.23 -18.14 -8.70
CA LEU A 14 -5.23 -19.38 -7.92
C LEU A 14 -4.11 -19.38 -6.88
N VAL A 15 -2.91 -18.95 -7.28
CA VAL A 15 -1.75 -18.87 -6.38
C VAL A 15 -1.99 -17.80 -5.30
N ARG A 16 -2.67 -16.71 -5.63
CA ARG A 16 -3.01 -15.64 -4.67
C ARG A 16 -3.73 -16.17 -3.43
N GLN A 17 -4.59 -17.18 -3.56
CA GLN A 17 -5.36 -17.72 -2.43
C GLN A 17 -4.46 -18.37 -1.36
N ASP A 18 -3.31 -18.87 -1.79
CA ASP A 18 -2.30 -19.47 -0.92
C ASP A 18 -1.30 -18.44 -0.36
N LEU A 19 -1.41 -17.18 -0.78
CA LEU A 19 -0.56 -16.08 -0.32
C LEU A 19 -1.36 -15.20 0.64
N ASP A 20 -0.85 -15.02 1.86
CA ASP A 20 -1.42 -14.11 2.86
C ASP A 20 -1.07 -12.64 2.55
N ILE A 21 -1.48 -12.17 1.37
CA ILE A 21 -1.19 -10.81 0.90
C ILE A 21 -2.33 -9.90 1.28
N LEU A 22 -2.03 -9.00 2.23
CA LEU A 22 -2.95 -7.96 2.67
C LEU A 22 -3.39 -7.08 1.49
N GLN A 23 -4.70 -6.97 1.32
CA GLN A 23 -5.33 -5.92 0.53
C GLN A 23 -5.92 -4.90 1.50
N VAL A 24 -5.25 -3.75 1.63
CA VAL A 24 -5.71 -2.71 2.55
C VAL A 24 -7.04 -2.11 2.07
N PRO A 25 -8.11 -2.15 2.89
CA PRO A 25 -9.41 -1.61 2.52
C PRO A 25 -9.46 -0.07 2.65
N LEU A 26 -10.22 0.57 1.76
CA LEU A 26 -10.49 2.02 1.75
C LEU A 26 -12.00 2.31 1.74
N GLU A 27 -12.79 1.51 2.47
CA GLU A 27 -14.26 1.55 2.43
C GLU A 27 -14.85 2.94 2.71
N GLN A 28 -14.23 3.73 3.59
CA GLN A 28 -14.73 5.07 3.97
C GLN A 28 -14.23 6.19 3.04
N CYS A 29 -13.47 5.83 1.99
CA CYS A 29 -12.99 6.75 0.98
C CYS A 29 -13.85 6.75 -0.29
N HIS A 30 -14.86 5.89 -0.38
CA HIS A 30 -15.80 5.87 -1.50
C HIS A 30 -16.89 6.94 -1.32
N SER A 31 -17.38 7.51 -2.43
CA SER A 31 -18.33 8.63 -2.41
C SER A 31 -19.61 8.39 -1.62
N ARG A 32 -20.09 7.14 -1.53
CA ARG A 32 -21.32 6.80 -0.80
C ARG A 32 -21.13 6.72 0.72
N SER A 33 -19.92 6.41 1.15
CA SER A 33 -19.53 6.16 2.54
C SER A 33 -18.46 7.14 3.00
N PHE A 34 -18.36 8.29 2.33
CA PHE A 34 -17.22 9.18 2.52
C PHE A 34 -17.21 9.80 3.92
N GLN A 35 -16.14 9.57 4.68
CA GLN A 35 -15.88 10.20 5.97
C GLN A 35 -14.44 10.69 6.01
N ALA A 36 -14.22 12.01 6.02
CA ALA A 36 -12.90 12.62 5.85
C ALA A 36 -11.86 12.07 6.84
N GLU A 37 -12.17 12.09 8.14
CA GLU A 37 -11.28 11.61 9.20
C GLU A 37 -10.94 10.13 9.05
N THR A 38 -11.96 9.28 8.87
CA THR A 38 -11.75 7.84 8.76
C THR A 38 -11.03 7.48 7.47
N CYS A 39 -11.34 8.16 6.35
CA CYS A 39 -10.66 7.96 5.08
C CYS A 39 -9.18 8.34 5.17
N LEU A 40 -8.84 9.51 5.72
CA LEU A 40 -7.44 9.93 5.87
C LEU A 40 -6.66 9.00 6.81
N ASN A 41 -7.29 8.54 7.89
CA ASN A 41 -6.71 7.51 8.77
C ASN A 41 -6.49 6.18 8.01
N GLN A 42 -7.45 5.72 7.19
CA GLN A 42 -7.30 4.50 6.38
C GLN A 42 -6.19 4.64 5.33
N ILE A 43 -6.06 5.79 4.69
CA ILE A 43 -4.97 6.05 3.73
C ILE A 43 -3.62 6.03 4.46
N ARG A 44 -3.48 6.73 5.59
CA ARG A 44 -2.22 6.73 6.37
C ARG A 44 -1.83 5.31 6.80
N ALA A 45 -2.79 4.55 7.34
CA ALA A 45 -2.58 3.16 7.75
C ALA A 45 -2.11 2.29 6.59
N GLY A 46 -2.77 2.41 5.43
CA GLY A 46 -2.43 1.64 4.25
C GLY A 46 -1.05 1.96 3.69
N LEU A 47 -0.68 3.24 3.67
CA LEU A 47 0.67 3.65 3.26
C LEU A 47 1.74 3.02 4.16
N HIS A 48 1.51 2.92 5.46
CA HIS A 48 2.44 2.25 6.38
C HIS A 48 2.58 0.75 6.07
N VAL A 49 1.46 0.05 5.85
CA VAL A 49 1.46 -1.38 5.48
C VAL A 49 2.22 -1.62 4.17
N TYR A 50 1.98 -0.81 3.15
CA TYR A 50 2.68 -0.94 1.86
C TYR A 50 4.16 -0.58 1.96
N GLN A 51 4.53 0.42 2.77
CA GLN A 51 5.93 0.76 3.01
C GLN A 51 6.72 -0.45 3.53
N GLY A 52 6.15 -1.21 4.48
CA GLY A 52 6.74 -2.46 4.98
C GLY A 52 6.79 -3.55 3.90
N SER A 53 5.67 -3.77 3.21
CA SER A 53 5.55 -4.80 2.16
C SER A 53 6.51 -4.59 0.98
N LEU A 54 6.86 -3.34 0.66
CA LEU A 54 7.81 -3.00 -0.40
C LEU A 54 9.23 -3.51 -0.13
N ALA A 55 9.60 -3.81 1.13
CA ALA A 55 10.88 -4.43 1.43
C ALA A 55 11.01 -5.80 0.76
N ALA A 56 9.93 -6.60 0.76
CA ALA A 56 9.92 -7.89 0.06
C ALA A 56 10.04 -7.72 -1.46
N VAL A 57 9.50 -6.65 -2.03
CA VAL A 57 9.64 -6.34 -3.47
C VAL A 57 11.08 -5.94 -3.80
N ARG A 58 11.74 -5.19 -2.91
CA ARG A 58 13.14 -4.80 -3.08
C ARG A 58 14.05 -6.01 -3.11
N ASP A 59 13.85 -6.95 -2.18
CA ASP A 59 14.63 -8.19 -2.11
C ASP A 59 14.45 -9.06 -3.37
N LEU A 60 13.26 -9.02 -3.96
CA LEU A 60 12.95 -9.73 -5.21
C LEU A 60 13.58 -9.07 -6.45
N LEU A 61 13.74 -7.74 -6.45
CA LEU A 61 14.17 -6.96 -7.61
C LEU A 61 15.51 -6.24 -7.36
N PRO A 62 16.64 -6.95 -7.18
CA PRO A 62 17.92 -6.35 -6.84
C PRO A 62 18.39 -5.33 -7.90
N ASN A 63 18.13 -5.60 -9.19
CA ASN A 63 18.47 -4.69 -10.29
C ASN A 63 17.62 -3.39 -10.30
N HIS A 64 16.53 -3.35 -9.54
CA HIS A 64 15.63 -2.20 -9.42
C HIS A 64 15.52 -1.72 -7.97
N ALA A 65 16.44 -2.12 -7.08
CA ALA A 65 16.35 -1.83 -5.66
C ALA A 65 16.20 -0.32 -5.39
N GLY A 66 16.96 0.51 -6.10
CA GLY A 66 16.87 1.98 -5.98
C GLY A 66 15.48 2.54 -6.33
N LEU A 67 14.79 1.98 -7.33
CA LEU A 67 13.42 2.40 -7.65
C LEU A 67 12.44 2.02 -6.55
N VAL A 68 12.60 0.84 -5.96
CA VAL A 68 11.75 0.39 -4.85
C VAL A 68 12.02 1.23 -3.59
N GLU A 69 13.27 1.61 -3.33
CA GLU A 69 13.65 2.50 -2.23
C GLU A 69 13.07 3.90 -2.40
N THR A 70 13.12 4.47 -3.62
CA THR A 70 12.42 5.72 -3.92
C THR A 70 10.92 5.59 -3.65
N LEU A 71 10.29 4.51 -4.11
CA LEU A 71 8.86 4.27 -3.87
C LEU A 71 8.54 4.16 -2.36
N GLN A 72 9.40 3.52 -1.56
CA GLN A 72 9.25 3.47 -0.10
C GLN A 72 9.34 4.86 0.55
N LEU A 73 10.32 5.67 0.12
CA LEU A 73 10.49 7.04 0.61
C LEU A 73 9.28 7.92 0.24
N ASP A 74 8.82 7.86 -1.00
CA ASP A 74 7.65 8.61 -1.47
C ASP A 74 6.38 8.20 -0.72
N THR A 75 6.24 6.90 -0.42
CA THR A 75 5.12 6.37 0.38
C THR A 75 5.15 6.93 1.81
N ALA A 76 6.32 6.95 2.46
CA ALA A 76 6.50 7.51 3.79
C ALA A 76 6.23 9.02 3.81
N ASN A 77 6.74 9.75 2.82
CA ASN A 77 6.52 11.19 2.67
C ASN A 77 5.04 11.51 2.48
N LEU A 78 4.32 10.75 1.64
CA LEU A 78 2.88 10.92 1.47
C LEU A 78 2.11 10.67 2.78
N SER A 79 2.50 9.64 3.54
CA SER A 79 1.89 9.34 4.85
C SER A 79 2.06 10.51 5.83
N SER A 80 3.27 11.06 5.92
CA SER A 80 3.59 12.24 6.75
C SER A 80 2.82 13.48 6.31
N ASN A 81 2.69 13.73 5.00
CA ASN A 81 1.92 14.86 4.48
C ASN A 81 0.43 14.74 4.83
N ILE A 82 -0.14 13.54 4.75
CA ILE A 82 -1.53 13.28 5.16
C ILE A 82 -1.71 13.48 6.66
N GLN A 83 -0.76 13.01 7.47
CA GLN A 83 -0.76 13.23 8.91
C GLN A 83 -0.79 14.73 9.24
N GLN A 84 0.10 15.53 8.64
CA GLN A 84 0.12 16.98 8.83
C GLN A 84 -1.21 17.62 8.42
N GLN A 85 -1.76 17.22 7.28
CA GLN A 85 -3.04 17.74 6.80
C GLN A 85 -4.21 17.42 7.76
N MET A 86 -4.19 16.25 8.40
CA MET A 86 -5.19 15.90 9.42
C MET A 86 -5.06 16.77 10.67
N GLU A 87 -3.83 17.03 11.12
CA GLU A 87 -3.56 17.92 12.27
C GLU A 87 -4.04 19.34 11.99
N ASP A 88 -3.75 19.86 10.80
CA ASP A 88 -4.18 21.20 10.37
C ASP A 88 -5.71 21.34 10.30
N LEU A 89 -6.42 20.25 10.02
CA LEU A 89 -7.89 20.19 10.00
C LEU A 89 -8.50 19.90 11.39
N GLY A 90 -7.68 19.71 12.43
CA GLY A 90 -8.14 19.35 13.76
C GLY A 90 -8.76 17.95 13.86
N LEU A 91 -8.42 17.05 12.92
CA LEU A 91 -8.90 15.67 12.90
C LEU A 91 -8.08 14.81 13.86
N ALA A 92 -8.71 13.84 14.53
CA ALA A 92 -7.98 12.96 15.43
C ALA A 92 -7.00 12.10 14.63
N THR A 93 -5.74 12.15 15.04
CA THR A 93 -4.68 11.34 14.45
C THR A 93 -4.42 10.12 15.30
N VAL A 94 -4.51 8.94 14.68
CA VAL A 94 -4.03 7.71 15.32
C VAL A 94 -2.51 7.65 15.13
N THR A 95 -1.76 7.93 16.19
CA THR A 95 -0.34 7.61 16.23
C THR A 95 -0.18 6.10 16.34
N TYR A 96 0.27 5.46 15.26
CA TYR A 96 0.64 4.05 15.32
C TYR A 96 1.88 3.92 16.20
N PRO A 97 1.90 2.98 17.17
CA PRO A 97 3.10 2.71 17.94
C PRO A 97 4.24 2.37 16.97
N THR A 98 5.43 2.90 17.22
CA THR A 98 6.67 2.52 16.52
C THR A 98 7.08 1.06 16.77
N GLU A 99 6.38 0.33 17.63
CA GLU A 99 6.73 -1.01 18.11
C GLU A 99 5.75 -2.08 17.63
N ASN A 100 5.92 -2.44 16.37
CA ASN A 100 6.10 -3.79 15.87
C ASN A 100 5.97 -3.62 14.35
N PRO A 101 7.05 -3.75 13.56
CA PRO A 101 6.89 -3.82 12.12
C PRO A 101 5.88 -4.93 11.85
N ASP A 102 4.79 -4.61 11.15
CA ASP A 102 3.88 -5.64 10.65
C ASP A 102 4.76 -6.74 10.04
N PRO A 103 4.55 -8.01 10.41
CA PRO A 103 5.43 -9.08 9.99
C PRO A 103 5.54 -9.04 8.47
N LEU A 104 6.76 -8.92 7.97
CA LEU A 104 7.03 -8.94 6.54
C LEU A 104 6.36 -10.18 5.95
N PRO A 105 5.72 -10.07 4.77
CA PRO A 105 5.09 -11.23 4.16
C PRO A 105 6.15 -12.31 3.98
N THR A 106 5.87 -13.48 4.56
CA THR A 106 6.75 -14.65 4.43
C THR A 106 6.27 -15.50 3.28
N PHE A 107 7.18 -15.89 2.39
CA PHE A 107 6.86 -16.67 1.21
C PHE A 107 7.49 -18.05 1.33
N SER A 108 6.69 -19.10 1.12
CA SER A 108 7.15 -20.48 1.25
C SER A 108 8.01 -20.97 0.08
N SER A 109 8.08 -20.21 -1.03
CA SER A 109 8.94 -20.51 -2.18
C SER A 109 9.34 -19.24 -2.94
N HIS A 110 10.38 -19.34 -3.77
CA HIS A 110 10.79 -18.24 -4.66
C HIS A 110 9.68 -17.85 -5.64
N PHE A 111 8.91 -18.82 -6.15
CA PHE A 111 7.76 -18.53 -7.01
C PHE A 111 6.65 -17.78 -6.25
N HIS A 112 6.36 -18.19 -5.00
CA HIS A 112 5.42 -17.45 -4.15
C HIS A 112 5.90 -16.04 -3.84
N HIS A 113 7.20 -15.83 -3.67
CA HIS A 113 7.77 -14.49 -3.50
C HIS A 113 7.60 -13.64 -4.76
N GLN A 114 7.78 -14.22 -5.96
CA GLN A 114 7.54 -13.54 -7.23
C GLN A 114 6.08 -13.11 -7.41
N VAL A 115 5.14 -14.05 -7.21
CA VAL A 115 3.70 -13.76 -7.29
C VAL A 115 3.28 -12.80 -6.17
N GLY A 116 3.88 -12.95 -4.99
CA GLY A 116 3.76 -12.04 -3.86
C GLY A 116 4.10 -10.60 -4.22
N GLY A 117 5.29 -10.40 -4.78
CA GLY A 117 5.74 -9.09 -5.25
C GLY A 117 4.83 -8.49 -6.31
N PHE A 118 4.30 -9.32 -7.23
CA PHE A 118 3.31 -8.88 -8.22
C PHE A 118 2.06 -8.31 -7.53
N PHE A 119 1.45 -9.05 -6.60
CA PHE A 119 0.21 -8.62 -5.94
C PHE A 119 0.43 -7.46 -4.97
N ILE A 120 1.59 -7.35 -4.30
CA ILE A 120 1.92 -6.17 -3.49
C ILE A 120 1.88 -4.92 -4.36
N LEU A 121 2.54 -4.93 -5.52
CA LEU A 121 2.56 -3.78 -6.44
C LEU A 121 1.18 -3.50 -7.04
N ALA A 122 0.46 -4.52 -7.49
CA ALA A 122 -0.88 -4.37 -8.08
C ALA A 122 -1.91 -3.85 -7.07
N ASN A 123 -1.91 -4.39 -5.84
CA ASN A 123 -2.77 -3.91 -4.77
C ASN A 123 -2.40 -2.47 -4.36
N PHE A 124 -1.10 -2.15 -4.30
CA PHE A 124 -0.66 -0.79 -3.95
C PHE A 124 -1.08 0.24 -4.99
N GLN A 125 -0.98 -0.08 -6.28
CA GLN A 125 -1.49 0.78 -7.35
C GLN A 125 -3.00 1.05 -7.19
N ARG A 126 -3.81 -0.01 -7.03
CA ARG A 126 -5.26 0.13 -6.83
C ARG A 126 -5.61 0.97 -5.59
N PHE A 127 -4.84 0.80 -4.52
CA PHE A 127 -4.94 1.60 -3.30
C PHE A 127 -4.65 3.08 -3.58
N LEU A 128 -3.55 3.41 -4.26
CA LEU A 128 -3.19 4.79 -4.60
C LEU A 128 -4.21 5.45 -5.53
N GLU A 129 -4.77 4.72 -6.48
CA GLU A 129 -5.84 5.24 -7.36
C GLU A 129 -7.08 5.65 -6.56
N THR A 130 -7.45 4.86 -5.56
CA THR A 130 -8.60 5.14 -4.68
C THR A 130 -8.29 6.29 -3.73
N ALA A 131 -7.10 6.29 -3.11
CA ALA A 131 -6.63 7.37 -2.25
C ALA A 131 -6.59 8.71 -3.01
N TYR A 132 -6.06 8.73 -4.24
CA TYR A 132 -6.02 9.92 -5.09
C TYR A 132 -7.42 10.49 -5.35
N ARG A 133 -8.39 9.62 -5.67
CA ARG A 133 -9.80 10.05 -5.89
C ARG A 133 -10.40 10.66 -4.64
N ALA A 134 -10.12 10.08 -3.46
CA ALA A 134 -10.60 10.60 -2.18
C ALA A 134 -9.96 11.94 -1.80
N LEU A 135 -8.64 12.08 -1.96
CA LEU A 135 -7.93 13.35 -1.74
C LEU A 135 -8.43 14.45 -2.68
N ARG A 136 -8.68 14.12 -3.95
CA ARG A 136 -9.30 15.06 -4.91
C ARG A 136 -10.73 15.44 -4.52
N HIS A 137 -11.48 14.53 -3.91
CA HIS A 137 -12.81 14.83 -3.40
C HIS A 137 -12.72 15.81 -2.22
N LEU A 138 -11.82 15.58 -1.26
CA LEU A 138 -11.54 16.48 -0.14
C LEU A 138 -11.18 17.91 -0.58
N ALA A 139 -10.30 18.04 -1.58
CA ALA A 139 -9.87 19.35 -2.09
C ALA A 139 -10.98 20.16 -2.80
N ARG A 140 -12.17 19.58 -2.98
CA ARG A 140 -13.33 20.22 -3.62
C ARG A 140 -14.49 20.47 -2.65
N LEU A 141 -14.37 20.01 -1.40
CA LEU A 141 -15.31 20.32 -0.33
C LEU A 141 -15.07 21.75 0.17
#